data_AF-A0A7V9DE93-F1
#
_entry.id   AF-A0A7V9DE93-F1
#
_cell.length_a   1.000
_cell.length_b   1.000
_cell.length_c   1.000
_cell.angle_alpha   90.00
_cell.angle_beta   90.00
_cell.angle_gamma   90.00
#
_symmetry.space_group_name_H-M   'P 1'
#
loop_
_entity.id
_entity.type
_entity.pdbx_description
1 polymer ?
#
loop_
_entity_poly.entity_id
_entity_poly.type
_entity_poly.pdbx_seq_one_letter_code
_entity_poly.pdbx_strand_id
1 'polypeptide(L)'
;MDVYHKVLAKLYDEAGGKDSARVDLTDILKREGFLPSIDSISGYLIGESWVTETDRKHVVKLTHWGIAEAKRTIAGAPDKNQIVQKESNRLLASLREVQIMTEEFAVTPAADKLERIEGAASEIVTIIGRIKSNM
;
A
#
# COMPACT_ATOMS: atom_id res chain seq x y z
N MET A 1 -9.55 3.47 -6.87
CA MET A 1 -9.05 2.10 -7.04
C MET A 1 -8.21 2.09 -8.30
N ASP A 2 -6.93 1.74 -8.20
CA ASP A 2 -6.06 1.61 -9.38
C ASP A 2 -6.39 0.35 -10.20
N VAL A 3 -5.69 0.19 -11.33
CA VAL A 3 -5.89 -0.94 -12.25
C VAL A 3 -5.57 -2.28 -11.59
N TYR A 4 -4.52 -2.36 -10.75
CA TYR A 4 -4.08 -3.61 -10.14
C TYR A 4 -5.09 -4.13 -9.13
N HIS A 5 -5.57 -3.25 -8.24
CA HIS A 5 -6.59 -3.56 -7.26
C HIS A 5 -7.94 -3.88 -7.93
N LYS A 6 -8.28 -3.18 -9.03
CA LYS A 6 -9.47 -3.51 -9.84
C LYS A 6 -9.38 -4.93 -10.42
N VAL A 7 -8.24 -5.28 -11.02
CA VAL A 7 -8.00 -6.61 -11.59
C VAL A 7 -7.98 -7.69 -10.49
N LEU A 8 -7.36 -7.39 -9.34
CA LEU A 8 -7.32 -8.29 -8.18
C LEU A 8 -8.74 -8.60 -7.65
N ALA A 9 -9.61 -7.60 -7.55
CA ALA A 9 -11.01 -7.81 -7.16
C ALA A 9 -11.75 -8.71 -8.15
N LYS A 10 -11.55 -8.53 -9.46
CA LYS A 10 -12.14 -9.40 -10.49
C LYS A 10 -11.60 -10.84 -10.45
N LEU A 11 -10.31 -11.01 -10.19
CA LEU A 11 -9.71 -12.33 -9.99
C LEU A 11 -10.33 -13.03 -8.78
N TYR A 12 -10.56 -12.30 -7.69
CA TYR A 12 -11.21 -12.83 -6.49
C TYR A 12 -12.65 -13.27 -6.73
N ASP A 13 -13.43 -12.47 -7.48
CA ASP A 13 -14.79 -12.81 -7.88
C ASP A 13 -14.82 -14.08 -8.74
N GLU A 14 -13.97 -14.16 -9.77
CA GLU A 14 -13.92 -15.31 -10.71
C GLU A 14 -13.38 -16.58 -10.03
N ALA A 15 -12.48 -16.43 -9.05
CA ALA A 15 -11.97 -17.52 -8.22
C ALA A 15 -12.98 -18.02 -7.18
N GLY A 16 -14.12 -17.35 -7.01
CA GLY A 16 -15.09 -17.64 -5.94
C GLY A 16 -14.48 -17.50 -4.54
N GLY A 17 -13.46 -16.64 -4.40
CA GLY A 17 -12.71 -16.44 -3.17
C GLY A 17 -11.79 -17.59 -2.73
N LYS A 18 -11.44 -18.51 -3.62
CA LYS A 18 -10.54 -19.64 -3.33
C LYS A 18 -9.14 -19.41 -3.91
N ASP A 19 -8.11 -19.76 -3.15
CA ASP A 19 -6.68 -19.70 -3.57
C ASP A 19 -6.30 -20.86 -4.49
N SER A 20 -7.05 -21.96 -4.45
CA SER A 20 -6.85 -23.13 -5.32
C SER A 20 -7.33 -22.92 -6.76
N ALA A 21 -8.19 -21.93 -7.01
CA ALA A 21 -8.80 -21.68 -8.30
C ALA A 21 -7.80 -21.08 -9.29
N ARG A 22 -7.74 -21.67 -10.49
CA ARG A 22 -6.96 -21.16 -11.62
C ARG A 22 -7.85 -20.24 -12.45
N VAL A 23 -7.41 -19.00 -12.67
CA VAL A 23 -8.18 -18.00 -13.40
C VAL A 23 -7.36 -17.47 -14.58
N ASP A 24 -8.00 -17.37 -15.74
CA ASP A 24 -7.38 -16.79 -16.93
C ASP A 24 -7.44 -15.27 -16.88
N LEU A 25 -6.27 -14.65 -16.72
CA LEU A 25 -6.12 -13.20 -16.68
C LEU A 25 -6.47 -12.56 -18.02
N THR A 26 -6.31 -13.29 -19.13
CA THR A 26 -6.59 -12.80 -20.49
C THR A 26 -8.04 -12.37 -20.64
N ASP A 27 -8.98 -13.18 -20.17
CA ASP A 27 -10.40 -12.91 -20.30
C ASP A 27 -10.85 -11.76 -19.39
N ILE A 28 -10.25 -11.65 -18.20
CA ILE A 28 -10.46 -10.52 -17.31
C ILE A 28 -9.97 -9.22 -17.96
N LEU A 29 -8.73 -9.18 -18.43
CA LEU A 29 -8.15 -7.96 -19.02
C LEU A 29 -8.77 -7.59 -20.36
N LYS A 30 -9.29 -8.56 -21.14
CA LYS A 30 -10.12 -8.28 -22.31
C LYS A 30 -11.40 -7.53 -21.93
N ARG A 31 -12.14 -8.01 -20.93
CA ARG A 31 -13.39 -7.38 -20.45
C ARG A 31 -13.13 -5.97 -19.90
N GLU A 32 -11.99 -5.77 -19.25
CA GLU A 32 -11.63 -4.51 -18.62
C GLU A 32 -10.87 -3.53 -19.53
N GLY A 33 -10.54 -3.94 -20.78
CA GLY A 33 -9.86 -3.08 -21.76
C GLY A 33 -8.35 -2.92 -21.54
N PHE A 34 -7.72 -3.81 -20.77
CA PHE A 34 -6.30 -3.75 -20.39
C PHE A 34 -5.44 -4.87 -20.99
N LEU A 35 -5.95 -5.63 -21.95
CA LEU A 35 -5.21 -6.75 -22.57
C LEU A 35 -3.79 -6.38 -23.06
N PRO A 36 -3.53 -5.21 -23.68
CA PRO A 36 -2.19 -4.84 -24.12
C PRO A 36 -1.15 -4.76 -22.98
N SER A 37 -1.61 -4.62 -21.73
CA SER A 37 -0.76 -4.49 -20.53
C SER A 37 -0.68 -5.77 -19.71
N ILE A 38 -1.08 -6.93 -20.27
CA ILE A 38 -1.18 -8.20 -19.54
C ILE A 38 0.11 -8.62 -18.84
N ASP A 39 1.27 -8.49 -19.50
CA ASP A 39 2.55 -8.86 -18.92
C ASP A 39 2.94 -7.92 -17.77
N SER A 40 2.69 -6.61 -17.92
CA SER A 40 2.96 -5.62 -16.87
C SER A 40 2.05 -5.81 -15.65
N ILE A 41 0.76 -6.06 -15.88
CA ILE A 41 -0.21 -6.28 -14.80
C ILE A 41 0.09 -7.61 -14.10
N SER A 42 0.32 -8.69 -14.85
CA SER A 42 0.69 -9.99 -14.28
C SER A 42 1.98 -9.87 -13.45
N GLY A 43 3.01 -9.22 -13.99
CA GLY A 43 4.28 -9.00 -13.30
C GLY A 43 4.13 -8.20 -12.00
N TYR A 44 3.28 -7.17 -11.99
CA TYR A 44 2.99 -6.41 -10.77
C TYR A 44 2.27 -7.28 -9.72
N LEU A 45 1.20 -7.99 -10.10
CA LEU A 45 0.44 -8.84 -9.19
C LEU A 45 1.30 -9.97 -8.60
N ILE A 46 2.27 -10.49 -9.35
CA ILE A 46 3.26 -11.47 -8.89
C ILE A 46 4.29 -10.81 -7.96
N GLY A 47 4.80 -9.63 -8.32
CA GLY A 47 5.74 -8.87 -7.50
C GLY A 47 5.20 -8.54 -6.11
N GLU A 48 3.92 -8.19 -6.03
CA GLU A 48 3.19 -7.97 -4.77
C GLU A 48 2.78 -9.27 -4.06
N SER A 49 3.14 -10.44 -4.62
CA SER A 49 2.76 -11.77 -4.11
C SER A 49 1.25 -11.99 -3.97
N TRP A 50 0.42 -11.23 -4.70
CA TRP A 50 -1.03 -11.40 -4.69
C TRP A 50 -1.49 -12.58 -5.53
N VAL A 51 -0.75 -12.88 -6.60
CA VAL A 51 -0.99 -14.05 -7.44
C VAL A 51 0.28 -14.86 -7.63
N THR A 52 0.11 -16.11 -8.02
CA THR A 52 1.19 -17.00 -8.46
C THR A 52 0.88 -17.53 -9.86
N GLU A 53 1.94 -17.74 -10.64
CA GLU A 53 1.84 -18.31 -11.98
C GLU A 53 1.44 -19.79 -11.92
N THR A 54 0.89 -20.26 -13.03
CA THR A 54 0.63 -21.69 -13.23
C THR A 54 1.42 -22.20 -14.42
N ASP A 55 1.25 -23.48 -14.74
CA ASP A 55 1.79 -24.13 -15.93
C ASP A 55 1.28 -23.53 -17.26
N ARG A 56 0.24 -22.69 -17.21
CA ARG A 56 -0.36 -22.06 -18.39
C ARG A 56 -0.11 -20.55 -18.40
N LYS A 57 0.30 -20.04 -19.57
CA LYS A 57 0.54 -18.60 -19.78
C LYS A 57 -0.71 -17.80 -19.42
N HIS A 58 -0.54 -16.73 -18.64
CA HIS A 58 -1.60 -15.83 -18.18
C HIS A 58 -2.69 -16.47 -17.32
N VAL A 59 -2.52 -17.72 -16.91
CA VAL A 59 -3.39 -18.34 -15.91
C VAL A 59 -2.71 -18.24 -14.56
N VAL A 60 -3.40 -17.62 -13.61
CA VAL A 60 -2.88 -17.34 -12.28
C VAL A 60 -3.75 -17.96 -11.19
N LYS A 61 -3.18 -18.10 -9.99
CA LYS A 61 -3.92 -18.43 -8.76
C LYS A 61 -3.74 -17.31 -7.75
N LEU A 62 -4.79 -17.01 -7.00
CA LEU A 62 -4.66 -16.10 -5.86
C LEU A 62 -3.83 -16.76 -4.77
N THR A 63 -2.96 -15.99 -4.14
CA THR A 63 -2.31 -16.41 -2.89
C THR A 63 -3.21 -16.09 -1.70
N HIS A 64 -2.83 -16.57 -0.52
CA HIS A 64 -3.47 -16.15 0.73
C HIS A 64 -3.44 -14.61 0.89
N TRP A 65 -2.32 -13.98 0.54
CA TRP A 65 -2.15 -12.52 0.58
C TRP A 65 -3.03 -11.81 -0.45
N GLY A 66 -3.13 -12.35 -1.68
CA GLY A 66 -4.00 -11.80 -2.70
C GLY A 66 -5.49 -11.85 -2.33
N ILE A 67 -5.94 -12.91 -1.65
CA ILE A 67 -7.30 -12.98 -1.11
C ILE A 67 -7.53 -11.92 -0.04
N ALA A 68 -6.59 -11.77 0.89
CA ALA A 68 -6.68 -10.76 1.94
C ALA A 68 -6.74 -9.34 1.36
N GLU A 69 -5.91 -9.05 0.35
CA GLU A 69 -5.89 -7.75 -0.32
C GLU A 69 -7.13 -7.52 -1.20
N ALA A 70 -7.63 -8.53 -1.90
CA ALA A 70 -8.88 -8.43 -2.66
C ALA A 70 -10.06 -8.09 -1.74
N LYS A 71 -10.17 -8.76 -0.59
CA LYS A 71 -11.20 -8.46 0.42
C LYS A 71 -11.09 -7.03 0.97
N ARG A 72 -9.87 -6.57 1.25
CA ARG A 72 -9.62 -5.18 1.68
C ARG A 72 -10.04 -4.18 0.60
N THR A 73 -9.66 -4.44 -0.64
CA THR A 73 -10.02 -3.64 -1.82
C THR A 73 -11.53 -3.53 -1.99
N ILE A 74 -12.24 -4.65 -1.90
CA ILE A 74 -13.71 -4.72 -2.02
C ILE A 74 -14.39 -3.98 -0.86
N ALA A 75 -13.83 -4.07 0.36
CA ALA A 75 -14.31 -3.32 1.52
C ALA A 75 -14.00 -1.81 1.45
N GLY A 76 -13.32 -1.33 0.40
CA GLY A 76 -12.93 0.06 0.26
C GLY A 76 -11.85 0.50 1.25
N ALA A 77 -11.07 -0.45 1.78
CA ALA A 77 -9.94 -0.13 2.64
C ALA A 77 -8.91 0.68 1.84
N PRO A 78 -8.29 1.71 2.44
CA PRO A 78 -7.29 2.49 1.74
C PRO A 78 -6.06 1.63 1.43
N ASP A 79 -5.46 1.86 0.26
CA ASP A 79 -4.24 1.17 -0.18
C ASP A 79 -3.11 1.43 0.83
N LYS A 80 -2.49 0.34 1.32
CA LYS A 80 -1.37 0.38 2.26
C LYS A 80 -0.21 1.21 1.71
N ASN A 81 0.11 1.08 0.42
CA ASN A 81 1.19 1.83 -0.21
C ASN A 81 0.87 3.33 -0.23
N GLN A 82 -0.39 3.68 -0.50
CA GLN A 82 -0.85 5.05 -0.43
C GLN A 82 -0.84 5.62 1.00
N ILE A 83 -1.22 4.82 2.01
CA ILE A 83 -1.14 5.20 3.43
C ILE A 83 0.32 5.43 3.81
N VAL A 84 1.21 4.48 3.50
CA VAL A 84 2.64 4.56 3.79
C VAL A 84 3.25 5.80 3.12
N GLN A 85 2.91 6.07 1.86
CA GLN A 85 3.39 7.27 1.16
C GLN A 85 2.90 8.56 1.83
N LYS A 86 1.62 8.62 2.21
CA LYS A 86 1.04 9.79 2.88
C LYS A 86 1.68 10.04 4.25
N GLU A 87 1.80 9.00 5.06
CA GLU A 87 2.43 9.10 6.38
C GLU A 87 3.93 9.37 6.27
N SER A 88 4.62 8.90 5.22
CA SER A 88 6.02 9.24 4.95
C SER A 88 6.21 10.72 4.60
N ASN A 89 5.30 11.29 3.80
CA ASN A 89 5.30 12.73 3.52
C ASN A 89 5.03 13.56 4.78
N ARG A 90 4.12 13.08 5.65
CA ARG A 90 3.85 13.70 6.95
C ARG A 90 5.08 13.63 7.87
N LEU A 91 5.75 12.48 7.93
CA LEU A 91 6.98 12.30 8.70
C LEU A 91 8.05 13.30 8.27
N LEU A 92 8.25 13.48 6.96
CA LEU A 92 9.22 14.44 6.43
C LEU A 92 8.90 15.88 6.84
N ALA A 93 7.62 16.26 6.79
CA ALA A 93 7.18 17.58 7.23
C ALA A 93 7.42 17.80 8.73
N SER A 94 7.02 16.85 9.57
CA SER A 94 7.20 16.94 11.02
C SER A 94 8.68 16.97 11.43
N LEU A 95 9.55 16.23 10.74
CA LEU A 95 10.99 16.27 10.99
C LEU A 95 11.60 17.65 10.68
N ARG A 96 11.15 18.31 9.60
CA ARG A 96 11.59 19.67 9.27
C ARG A 96 11.13 20.69 10.30
N GLU A 97 9.91 20.54 10.81
CA GLU A 97 9.39 21.40 11.87
C GLU A 97 10.21 21.25 13.17
N VAL A 98 10.49 20.01 13.59
CA VAL A 98 11.35 19.76 14.76
C VAL A 98 12.75 20.32 14.57
N GLN A 99 13.31 20.23 13.37
CA GLN A 99 14.60 20.85 13.06
C GLN A 99 14.55 22.36 13.31
N ILE A 100 13.56 23.07 12.77
CA ILE A 100 13.39 24.52 12.96
C ILE A 100 13.23 24.87 14.44
N MET A 101 12.37 24.14 15.17
CA MET A 101 12.18 24.36 16.62
C MET A 101 13.49 24.17 17.41
N THR A 102 14.30 23.18 17.02
CA THR A 102 15.59 22.89 17.66
C THR A 102 16.61 24.00 17.36
N GLU A 103 16.63 24.53 16.14
CA GLU A 103 17.44 25.70 15.76
C GLU A 103 17.04 26.94 16.59
N GLU A 104 15.74 27.21 16.71
CA GLU A 104 15.22 28.32 17.54
C GLU A 104 15.55 28.18 19.02
N PHE A 105 15.54 26.95 19.55
CA PHE A 105 15.93 26.66 20.92
C PHE A 105 17.44 26.85 21.12
N ALA A 106 18.28 26.41 20.17
CA ALA A 106 19.73 26.59 20.24
C ALA A 106 20.13 28.07 20.31
N VAL A 107 19.42 28.95 19.61
CA VAL A 107 19.66 30.41 19.63
C VAL A 107 19.13 31.05 20.91
N THR A 108 17.97 30.61 21.41
CA THR A 108 17.37 31.19 22.63
C THR A 108 16.70 30.08 23.43
N PRO A 109 17.46 29.44 24.34
CA PRO A 109 16.95 28.35 25.16
C PRO A 109 15.85 28.82 26.11
N ALA A 110 14.73 28.13 26.10
CA ALA A 110 13.60 28.37 26.99
C ALA A 110 12.82 27.07 27.24
N ALA A 111 12.26 26.91 28.44
CA ALA A 111 11.62 25.66 28.86
C ALA A 111 10.39 25.32 27.99
N ASP A 112 9.58 26.32 27.65
CA ASP A 112 8.40 26.18 26.77
C ASP A 112 8.77 25.70 25.37
N LYS A 113 9.91 26.15 24.83
CA LYS A 113 10.41 25.67 23.53
C LYS A 113 10.83 24.20 23.59
N LEU A 114 11.46 23.79 24.69
CA LEU A 114 11.86 22.40 24.88
C LEU A 114 10.62 21.48 24.98
N GLU A 115 9.58 21.89 25.70
CA GLU A 115 8.30 21.17 25.75
C GLU A 115 7.65 21.03 24.37
N ARG A 116 7.73 22.07 23.52
CA ARG A 116 7.23 22.00 22.14
C ARG A 116 8.00 21.01 21.28
N ILE A 117 9.33 20.96 21.42
CA ILE A 117 10.18 19.97 20.75
C ILE A 117 9.80 18.56 21.19
N GLU A 118 9.60 18.32 22.48
CA GLU A 118 9.17 17.01 23.01
C GLU A 118 7.81 16.58 22.45
N GLY A 119 6.84 17.51 22.40
CA GLY A 119 5.53 17.24 21.81
C GLY A 119 5.62 16.83 20.34
N ALA A 120 6.39 17.56 19.54
CA ALA A 120 6.60 17.26 18.13
C ALA A 120 7.37 15.95 17.91
N ALA A 121 8.35 15.63 18.76
CA ALA A 121 9.05 14.35 18.74
C ALA A 121 8.11 13.16 19.03
N SER A 122 7.18 13.32 19.98
CA SER A 122 6.16 12.30 20.27
C SER A 122 5.22 12.06 19.07
N GLU A 123 4.85 13.10 18.33
CA GLU A 123 4.07 12.96 17.11
C GLU A 123 4.83 12.18 16.04
N ILE A 124 6.14 12.43 15.87
CA ILE A 124 7.00 11.65 14.97
C ILE A 124 6.98 10.16 15.31
N VAL A 125 7.08 9.80 16.59
CA VAL A 125 6.99 8.40 17.04
C VAL A 125 5.64 7.79 16.63
N THR A 126 4.56 8.54 16.78
CA THR A 126 3.21 8.11 16.37
C THR A 126 3.11 7.87 14.86
N ILE A 127 3.67 8.78 14.04
CA ILE A 127 3.69 8.64 12.58
C ILE A 127 4.49 7.39 12.17
N ILE A 128 5.67 7.18 12.77
CA ILE A 128 6.49 5.98 12.54
C ILE A 128 5.71 4.70 12.90
N GLY A 129 4.96 4.72 14.01
CA GLY A 129 4.08 3.62 14.41
C GLY A 129 3.03 3.29 13.34
N ARG A 130 2.40 4.30 12.74
CA ARG A 130 1.42 4.12 11.65
C ARG A 130 2.06 3.61 10.36
N ILE A 131 3.27 4.05 10.03
CA ILE A 131 3.99 3.51 8.87
C ILE A 131 4.26 2.02 9.10
N LYS A 132 4.81 1.64 10.26
CA LYS A 132 5.08 0.24 10.60
C LYS A 132 3.85 -0.66 10.55
N SER A 133 2.67 -0.17 10.96
CA SER A 133 1.44 -0.96 10.92
C SER A 133 0.88 -1.17 9.51
N ASN A 134 1.30 -0.34 8.55
CA ASN A 134 0.81 -0.36 7.16
C ASN A 134 1.84 -0.86 6.14
N MET A 135 3.09 -1.11 6.56
CA MET A 135 4.02 -1.98 5.83
C MET A 135 3.54 -3.45 5.88
#